data_AF-A0A1H8ITX9-F1
#
_entry.id   AF-A0A1H8ITX9-F1
#
_cell.length_a   1.000
_cell.length_b   1.000
_cell.length_c   1.000
_cell.angle_alpha   90.00
_cell.angle_beta   90.00
_cell.angle_gamma   90.00
#
_symmetry.space_group_name_H-M   'P 1'
#
loop_
_entity.id
_entity.type
_entity.pdbx_description
1 polymer ?
#
loop_
_entity_poly.entity_id
_entity_poly.type
_entity_poly.pdbx_seq_one_letter_code
_entity_poly.pdbx_strand_id
1 'polypeptide(L)'
;MIVKMPKKNYYKIKRMLVSPQEKNENVLNAVISGMNQGVVYVDQIEEPRTAIVYAVGLEYFLLGDPENESFNSHLGDLISVQLKQESLELCGLLRLF
;
A
#
# COMPACT_ATOMS: atom_id res chain seq x y z
N MET A 1 2.37 -9.92 -10.69
CA MET A 1 1.95 -10.37 -9.35
C MET A 1 2.18 -9.24 -8.36
N ILE A 2 1.20 -8.96 -7.50
CA ILE A 2 1.32 -7.96 -6.45
C ILE A 2 1.65 -8.66 -5.14
N VAL A 3 2.63 -8.16 -4.39
CA VAL A 3 3.13 -8.80 -3.17
C VAL A 3 3.09 -7.84 -1.98
N LYS A 4 2.77 -8.38 -0.80
CA LYS A 4 2.83 -7.64 0.45
C LYS A 4 4.30 -7.39 0.84
N MET A 5 4.66 -6.12 0.96
CA MET A 5 6.01 -5.70 1.32
C MET A 5 6.26 -5.89 2.83
N PRO A 6 7.43 -6.42 3.24
CA PRO A 6 7.85 -6.41 4.64
C PRO A 6 8.04 -4.98 5.16
N LYS A 7 7.58 -4.69 6.39
CA LYS A 7 7.67 -3.34 7.00
C LYS A 7 9.07 -2.72 6.95
N LYS A 8 10.11 -3.54 7.16
CA LYS A 8 11.51 -3.10 7.08
C LYS A 8 11.90 -2.49 5.73
N ASN A 9 11.14 -2.75 4.66
CA ASN A 9 11.39 -2.29 3.31
C ASN A 9 10.53 -1.09 2.88
N TYR A 10 9.62 -0.59 3.73
CA TYR A 10 8.68 0.50 3.35
C TYR A 10 9.41 1.75 2.88
N TYR A 11 10.63 2.02 3.37
CA TYR A 11 11.43 3.16 2.92
C TYR A 11 11.70 3.15 1.40
N LYS A 12 11.65 1.99 0.73
CA LYS A 12 11.90 1.87 -0.71
C LYS A 12 10.84 2.57 -1.57
N ILE A 13 9.61 2.76 -1.08
CA ILE A 13 8.56 3.44 -1.85
C ILE A 13 8.64 4.97 -1.76
N LYS A 14 9.50 5.54 -0.88
CA LYS A 14 9.66 7.00 -0.76
C LYS A 14 10.06 7.68 -2.07
N ARG A 15 10.80 6.97 -2.92
CA ARG A 15 11.21 7.48 -4.24
C ARG A 15 10.04 7.71 -5.22
N MET A 16 8.87 7.13 -4.93
CA MET A 16 7.65 7.31 -5.73
C MET A 16 6.90 8.60 -5.37
N LEU A 17 7.21 9.23 -4.22
CA LEU A 17 6.59 10.47 -3.79
C LEU A 17 7.23 11.63 -4.55
N VAL A 18 6.72 11.92 -5.75
CA VAL A 18 7.35 12.88 -6.66
C VAL A 18 6.80 14.29 -6.47
N SER A 19 5.51 14.43 -6.18
CA SER A 19 4.86 15.73 -5.98
C SER A 19 5.06 16.27 -4.55
N PRO A 20 5.02 17.61 -4.36
CA PRO A 20 5.01 18.19 -3.02
C PRO A 20 3.83 17.73 -2.16
N GLN A 21 2.69 17.43 -2.78
CA GLN A 21 1.49 16.97 -2.07
C GLN A 21 1.71 15.58 -1.48
N GLU A 22 2.18 14.62 -2.28
CA GLU A 22 2.53 13.27 -1.80
C GLU A 22 3.61 13.29 -0.72
N LYS A 23 4.63 14.15 -0.88
CA LYS A 23 5.71 14.30 0.10
C LYS A 23 5.23 14.85 1.44
N ASN A 24 4.18 15.66 1.44
CA ASN A 24 3.62 16.30 2.63
C ASN A 24 2.37 15.58 3.17
N GLU A 25 2.01 14.43 2.60
CA GLU A 25 0.86 13.65 3.07
C GLU A 25 1.24 12.94 4.39
N ASN A 26 0.60 13.35 5.48
CA ASN A 26 0.98 12.95 6.84
C ASN A 26 0.64 11.49 7.16
N VAL A 27 -0.52 11.02 6.72
CA VAL A 27 -1.00 9.64 6.95
C VAL A 27 -0.10 8.65 6.23
N LEU A 28 0.20 8.89 4.96
CA LEU A 28 1.10 8.11 4.13
C LEU A 28 2.51 8.07 4.71
N ASN A 29 3.07 9.22 5.08
CA ASN A 29 4.39 9.29 5.69
C ASN A 29 4.46 8.57 7.05
N ALA A 30 3.39 8.63 7.84
CA ALA A 30 3.30 7.92 9.11
C ALA A 30 3.27 6.39 8.92
N VAL A 31 2.61 5.89 7.86
CA VAL A 31 2.69 4.46 7.50
C VAL A 31 4.09 4.08 7.03
N ILE A 32 4.69 4.86 6.12
CA ILE A 32 6.03 4.56 5.58
C ILE A 32 7.12 4.55 6.66
N SER A 33 7.00 5.43 7.66
CA SER A 33 7.91 5.50 8.82
C SER A 33 7.61 4.44 9.89
N GLY A 34 6.51 3.70 9.77
CA GLY A 34 6.09 2.68 10.73
C GLY A 34 5.47 3.25 12.01
N MET A 35 5.15 4.55 12.06
CA MET A 35 4.45 5.18 13.17
C MET A 35 2.97 4.77 13.20
N ASN A 36 2.34 4.69 12.03
CA ASN A 36 0.94 4.27 11.90
C ASN A 36 0.84 2.84 11.40
N GLN A 37 -0.25 2.16 11.78
CA GLN A 37 -0.58 0.85 11.24
C GLN A 37 -0.93 0.97 9.75
N GLY A 38 -0.24 0.20 8.92
CA GLY A 38 -0.49 0.15 7.49
C GLY A 38 0.06 -1.11 6.85
N VAL A 39 -0.39 -1.34 5.62
CA VAL A 39 0.09 -2.42 4.75
C VAL A 39 0.52 -1.81 3.42
N VAL A 40 1.66 -2.27 2.90
CA VAL A 40 2.16 -1.86 1.58
C VAL A 40 2.19 -3.07 0.67
N TYR A 41 1.65 -2.89 -0.52
CA TYR A 41 1.65 -3.84 -1.63
C TYR A 41 2.43 -3.25 -2.79
N VAL A 42 3.25 -4.07 -3.46
CA VAL A 42 4.10 -3.62 -4.58
C VAL A 42 4.13 -4.66 -5.70
N ASP A 43 4.52 -4.23 -6.89
CA ASP A 43 4.84 -5.13 -8.02
C ASP A 43 6.13 -5.93 -7.78
N GLN A 44 7.14 -5.36 -7.12
CA GLN A 44 8.37 -6.05 -6.72
C GLN A 44 9.05 -5.45 -5.49
N ILE A 45 9.72 -6.26 -4.67
CA ILE A 45 10.27 -5.84 -3.37
C ILE A 45 11.57 -5.03 -3.50
N GLU A 46 12.45 -5.42 -4.43
CA GLU A 46 13.77 -4.79 -4.52
C GLU A 46 13.70 -3.41 -5.14
N GLU A 47 12.96 -3.29 -6.25
CA GLU A 47 12.87 -2.04 -7.00
C GLU A 47 11.41 -1.71 -7.37
N PRO A 48 10.53 -1.41 -6.41
CA PRO A 48 9.09 -1.26 -6.67
C PRO A 48 8.83 -0.11 -7.67
N ARG A 49 7.96 -0.32 -8.65
CA ARG A 49 7.52 0.72 -9.62
C ARG A 49 6.13 1.25 -9.31
N THR A 50 5.26 0.42 -8.75
CA THR A 50 3.90 0.79 -8.37
C THR A 50 3.59 0.23 -6.99
N ALA A 51 2.90 1.00 -6.15
CA ALA A 51 2.56 0.59 -4.80
C ALA A 51 1.13 0.97 -4.42
N ILE A 52 0.48 0.10 -3.65
CA ILE A 52 -0.70 0.44 -2.85
C ILE A 52 -0.29 0.51 -1.39
N VAL A 53 -0.59 1.64 -0.75
CA VAL A 53 -0.45 1.80 0.70
C VAL A 53 -1.84 1.84 1.30
N TYR A 54 -2.16 0.85 2.12
CA TYR A 54 -3.35 0.87 2.95
C TYR A 54 -3.00 1.44 4.32
N ALA A 55 -3.48 2.64 4.61
CA ALA A 55 -3.50 3.17 5.97
C ALA A 55 -4.71 2.57 6.68
N VAL A 56 -4.47 1.64 7.60
CA VAL A 56 -5.53 0.79 8.17
C VAL A 56 -6.63 1.66 8.79
N GLY A 57 -7.87 1.44 8.36
CA GLY A 57 -9.06 2.14 8.83
C GLY A 57 -9.25 3.57 8.30
N LEU A 58 -8.37 4.05 7.42
CA LEU A 58 -8.42 5.42 6.90
C LEU A 58 -8.64 5.42 5.39
N GLU A 59 -7.61 5.09 4.62
CA GLU A 59 -7.61 5.26 3.16
C GLU A 59 -6.58 4.40 2.45
N TYR A 60 -6.69 4.34 1.12
CA TYR A 60 -5.73 3.70 0.22
C TYR A 60 -5.04 4.75 -0.64
N PHE A 61 -3.71 4.68 -0.72
CA PHE A 61 -2.90 5.46 -1.64
C PHE A 61 -2.41 4.55 -2.77
N LEU A 62 -2.48 5.03 -4.01
CA LEU A 62 -1.84 4.42 -5.17
C LEU A 62 -0.67 5.32 -5.60
N LEU A 63 0.52 4.75 -5.70
CA LEU A 63 1.77 5.48 -5.95
C LEU A 63 2.55 4.88 -7.13
N GLY A 64 3.36 5.71 -7.78
CA GLY A 64 4.32 5.28 -8.78
C GLY A 64 3.76 5.30 -10.20
N ASP A 65 4.12 4.29 -10.98
CA ASP A 65 3.84 4.23 -12.42
C ASP A 65 2.40 3.77 -12.71
N PRO A 66 1.53 4.62 -13.30
CA PRO A 66 0.15 4.26 -13.64
C PRO A 66 0.08 3.31 -14.85
N GLU A 67 1.11 3.26 -15.69
CA GLU A 67 1.16 2.44 -16.91
C GLU A 67 1.81 1.07 -16.67
N ASN A 68 1.99 0.66 -15.42
CA ASN A 68 2.58 -0.63 -15.07
C ASN A 68 1.60 -1.78 -15.35
N GLU A 69 1.55 -2.26 -16.60
CA GLU A 69 0.66 -3.36 -17.03
C GLU A 69 0.78 -4.62 -16.17
N SER A 70 1.98 -4.95 -15.70
CA SER A 70 2.21 -6.12 -14.83
C SER A 70 1.51 -5.97 -13.48
N PHE A 71 1.47 -4.76 -12.92
CA PHE A 71 0.70 -4.46 -11.73
C PHE A 71 -0.80 -4.42 -12.04
N ASN A 72 -1.19 -3.65 -13.05
CA ASN A 72 -2.59 -3.38 -13.41
C ASN A 72 -3.36 -4.66 -13.76
N SER A 73 -2.73 -5.61 -14.45
CA SER A 73 -3.31 -6.92 -14.77
C SER A 73 -3.65 -7.79 -13.54
N HIS A 74 -3.04 -7.51 -12.38
CA HIS A 74 -3.27 -8.25 -11.13
C HIS A 74 -4.05 -7.44 -10.08
N LEU A 75 -4.37 -6.17 -10.37
CA LEU A 75 -5.02 -5.26 -9.42
C LEU A 75 -6.43 -5.72 -9.04
N GLY A 76 -7.20 -6.23 -10.01
CA GLY A 76 -8.56 -6.73 -9.76
C GLY A 76 -8.63 -7.87 -8.75
N ASP A 77 -7.68 -8.80 -8.84
CA ASP A 77 -7.57 -9.94 -7.91
C ASP A 77 -7.16 -9.47 -6.50
N LEU A 78 -6.20 -8.55 -6.41
CA LEU A 78 -5.77 -7.96 -5.14
C LEU A 78 -6.95 -7.32 -4.39
N ILE A 79 -7.73 -6.48 -5.09
CA ILE A 79 -8.88 -5.77 -4.52
C ILE A 79 -9.94 -6.77 -4.05
N SER A 80 -10.25 -7.75 -4.89
CA SER A 80 -11.37 -8.68 -4.66
C SER A 80 -11.09 -9.71 -3.57
N VAL A 81 -9.84 -10.16 -3.44
CA VAL A 81 -9.46 -11.29 -2.57
C VAL A 81 -8.73 -10.83 -1.32
N GLN A 82 -7.73 -9.96 -1.47
CA GLN A 82 -6.81 -9.65 -0.37
C GLN A 82 -7.24 -8.40 0.40
N LEU A 83 -7.46 -7.26 -0.28
CA LEU A 83 -7.77 -6.00 0.41
C LEU A 83 -9.11 -6.06 1.14
N LYS A 84 -10.12 -6.72 0.55
CA LYS A 84 -11.41 -6.92 1.19
C LYS A 84 -11.27 -7.67 2.52
N GLN A 85 -10.53 -8.77 2.52
CA GLN A 85 -10.32 -9.59 3.71
C GLN A 85 -9.46 -8.88 4.75
N GLU A 86 -8.34 -8.28 4.32
CA GLU A 86 -7.43 -7.59 5.23
C GLU A 86 -8.06 -6.36 5.88
N SER A 87 -8.89 -5.61 5.16
CA SER A 87 -9.59 -4.45 5.71
C SER A 87 -10.49 -4.87 6.88
N LEU A 88 -11.22 -5.98 6.74
CA LEU A 88 -12.09 -6.52 7.79
C LEU A 88 -11.30 -7.02 9.01
N GLU A 89 -10.15 -7.65 8.79
CA GLU A 89 -9.30 -8.17 9.86
C GLU A 89 -8.56 -7.06 10.61
N LEU A 90 -7.96 -6.12 9.88
CA LEU A 90 -7.08 -5.10 10.42
C LEU A 90 -7.83 -3.94 11.05
N CYS A 91 -9.01 -3.58 10.53
CA CYS A 91 -9.89 -2.58 11.16
C CYS A 91 -10.63 -3.12 12.38
N GLY A 92 -10.47 -4.40 12.74
CA GLY A 92 -11.14 -5.00 13.89
C GLY A 92 -12.63 -5.30 13.69
N LEU A 93 -13.18 -5.13 12.47
CA LEU A 93 -14.58 -5.46 12.16
C LEU A 93 -14.88 -6.96 12.36
N LEU A 94 -13.94 -7.85 12.06
CA LEU A 94 -14.07 -9.30 12.30
C LEU A 94 -13.88 -9.71 13.77
N ARG A 95 -13.41 -8.84 14.67
CA ARG A 95 -13.28 -9.15 16.11
C ARG A 95 -14.54 -8.81 16.92
N LEU A 96 -15.54 -8.22 16.28
CA LEU A 96 -16.81 -7.79 16.89
C LEU A 96 -17.98 -8.74 16.57
N PHE A 97 -17.73 -9.83 15.84
CA PHE A 97 -18.72 -10.87 15.50
C PHE A 97 -18.25 -12.25 15.96
#